data_AF-A0A9R1U0H7-F1
#
_entry.id   AF-A0A9R1U0H7-F1
#
_cell.length_a   1.000
_cell.length_b   1.000
_cell.length_c   1.000
_cell.angle_alpha   90.00
_cell.angle_beta   90.00
_cell.angle_gamma   90.00
#
_symmetry.space_group_name_H-M   'P 1'
#
loop_
_entity.id
_entity.type
_entity.pdbx_description
1 polymer ?
#
loop_
_entity_poly.entity_id
_entity_poly.type
_entity_poly.pdbx_seq_one_letter_code
_entity_poly.pdbx_strand_id
1 'polypeptide(L)'
;MTRMWQDSEVRFDTSLSDIQMRCGEVLIDRLDMIEDTKGNAGDQGRLLISNLRIMWHSLSLPRINLSIGYNTIINISTKNINSMQGGVVQALHILTAFKNCRYEFIFTNLNIKSTRHFTSVIGVHRAYSSTRMYREIKLRGGFIQDKRLTTFPLEIVNSTTPGVWNLSTEQGNVGTFVVTNVRVVWFADMNNQFNVSLPYLVMTSVNIRSSKFGPTLVLVSSESSGGYVLGFRVDPLQKLHILHKEITTLRSAFDKSPIFGVEYTFEHEGIVEPDLKESDSKEIQENEDEISNVFGLYFTDDNSIQRKPEVCPHLGLAAEEPKEGSSLQSLWELLPTT
;
A
#
# COMPACT_ATOMS: atom_id res chain seq x y z
N MET A 1 -10.14 -14.12 -8.79
CA MET A 1 -9.84 -13.53 -7.47
C MET A 1 -9.83 -12.03 -7.64
N THR A 2 -10.64 -11.32 -6.87
CA THR A 2 -10.74 -9.86 -6.97
C THR A 2 -9.40 -9.24 -6.56
N ARG A 3 -8.88 -8.33 -7.39
CA ARG A 3 -7.62 -7.62 -7.14
C ARG A 3 -7.70 -6.86 -5.82
N MET A 4 -6.64 -6.93 -5.01
CA MET A 4 -6.49 -6.12 -3.79
C MET A 4 -6.34 -4.65 -4.17
N TRP A 5 -7.19 -3.80 -3.63
CA TRP A 5 -7.17 -2.35 -3.90
C TRP A 5 -7.01 -1.52 -2.62
N GLN A 6 -7.37 -2.07 -1.46
CA GLN A 6 -7.50 -1.35 -0.20
C GLN A 6 -6.22 -0.60 0.20
N ASP A 7 -5.05 -1.16 -0.09
CA ASP A 7 -3.76 -0.54 0.23
C ASP A 7 -3.23 0.39 -0.86
N SER A 8 -3.78 0.32 -2.07
CA SER A 8 -3.17 0.86 -3.30
C SER A 8 -4.04 1.88 -4.04
N GLU A 9 -5.25 2.15 -3.55
CA GLU A 9 -6.15 3.16 -4.11
C GLU A 9 -6.59 4.18 -3.05
N VAL A 10 -6.99 5.34 -3.56
CA VAL A 10 -7.74 6.36 -2.82
C VAL A 10 -9.17 6.34 -3.37
N ARG A 11 -10.16 6.17 -2.50
CA ARG A 11 -11.58 6.18 -2.86
C ARG A 11 -12.36 7.11 -1.95
N PHE A 12 -13.41 7.68 -2.50
CA PHE A 12 -14.36 8.56 -1.82
C PHE A 12 -15.75 7.94 -1.97
N ASP A 13 -16.61 8.18 -0.99
CA ASP A 13 -18.02 7.78 -0.96
C ASP A 13 -18.21 6.32 -1.36
N THR A 14 -17.36 5.50 -0.75
CA THR A 14 -17.28 4.07 -1.00
C THR A 14 -18.53 3.40 -0.44
N SER A 15 -19.08 2.40 -1.15
CA SER A 15 -20.23 1.65 -0.65
C SER A 15 -19.91 0.96 0.69
N LEU A 16 -20.95 0.69 1.48
CA LEU A 16 -20.80 -0.03 2.75
C LEU A 16 -20.15 -1.42 2.59
N SER A 17 -20.32 -2.08 1.43
CA SER A 17 -19.63 -3.35 1.16
C SER A 17 -18.12 -3.20 0.98
N ASP A 18 -17.68 -2.09 0.40
CA ASP A 18 -16.28 -1.84 0.05
C ASP A 18 -15.50 -1.17 1.21
N ILE A 19 -16.21 -0.53 2.15
CA ILE A 19 -15.62 -0.01 3.39
C ILE A 19 -15.39 -1.11 4.43
N GLN A 20 -16.13 -2.22 4.35
CA GLN A 20 -15.88 -3.38 5.20
C GLN A 20 -14.46 -3.92 5.02
N MET A 21 -13.88 -4.38 6.13
CA MET A 21 -12.53 -4.95 6.13
C MET A 21 -12.50 -6.26 5.34
N ARG A 22 -11.53 -6.39 4.45
CA ARG A 22 -11.30 -7.63 3.70
C ARG A 22 -10.69 -8.71 4.60
N CYS A 23 -10.63 -9.94 4.08
CA CYS A 23 -9.86 -11.01 4.73
C CYS A 23 -8.40 -10.58 4.95
N GLY A 24 -7.93 -10.75 6.19
CA GLY A 24 -6.60 -10.34 6.66
C GLY A 24 -6.48 -8.85 7.01
N GLU A 25 -7.47 -8.02 6.66
CA GLU A 25 -7.53 -6.63 7.13
C GLU A 25 -8.10 -6.60 8.54
N VAL A 26 -7.43 -5.88 9.43
CA VAL A 26 -7.84 -5.77 10.84
C VAL A 26 -7.83 -4.30 11.25
N LEU A 27 -8.81 -3.92 12.07
CA LEU A 27 -8.85 -2.61 12.71
C LEU A 27 -7.81 -2.59 13.83
N ILE A 28 -6.91 -1.61 13.77
CA ILE A 28 -5.86 -1.40 14.77
C ILE A 28 -6.29 -0.32 15.75
N ASP A 29 -6.87 0.77 15.25
CA ASP A 29 -7.29 1.89 16.09
C ASP A 29 -8.52 2.60 15.51
N ARG A 30 -9.25 3.29 16.40
CA ARG A 30 -10.41 4.10 16.10
C ARG A 30 -10.28 5.42 16.85
N LEU A 31 -10.49 6.52 16.12
CA LEU A 31 -10.55 7.86 16.68
C LEU A 31 -11.91 8.47 16.32
N ASP A 32 -12.73 8.75 17.33
CA ASP A 32 -14.00 9.44 17.17
C ASP A 32 -13.80 10.97 17.18
N MET A 33 -14.83 11.72 16.76
CA MET A 33 -14.83 13.19 16.75
C MET A 33 -13.71 13.80 15.88
N ILE A 34 -13.37 13.12 14.79
CA ILE A 34 -12.38 13.57 13.81
C ILE A 34 -13.11 14.22 12.65
N GLU A 35 -12.86 15.50 12.43
CA GLU A 35 -13.39 16.28 11.32
C GLU A 35 -12.48 16.14 10.09
N ASP A 36 -13.06 15.94 8.91
CA ASP A 36 -12.35 16.19 7.64
C ASP A 36 -12.45 17.68 7.28
N THR A 37 -11.41 18.44 7.63
CA THR A 37 -11.39 19.88 7.47
C THR A 37 -11.20 20.32 6.01
N LYS A 38 -10.74 19.42 5.13
CA LYS A 38 -10.47 19.78 3.73
C LYS A 38 -11.71 19.66 2.85
N GLY A 39 -12.39 18.50 2.88
CA GLY A 39 -13.54 18.25 2.01
C GLY A 39 -14.89 18.48 2.68
N ASN A 40 -15.00 18.19 3.97
CA ASN A 40 -16.27 18.15 4.71
C ASN A 40 -16.21 19.00 5.98
N ALA A 41 -15.71 20.23 5.87
CA ALA A 41 -15.54 21.13 7.00
C ALA A 41 -16.86 21.34 7.76
N GLY A 42 -16.81 21.20 9.09
CA GLY A 42 -17.96 21.25 9.99
C GLY A 42 -18.67 19.91 10.21
N ASP A 43 -18.35 18.86 9.45
CA ASP A 43 -18.93 17.53 9.65
C ASP A 43 -18.04 16.64 10.54
N GLN A 44 -18.65 16.08 11.58
CA GLN A 44 -17.95 15.22 12.52
C GLN A 44 -17.96 13.79 12.02
N GLY A 45 -16.77 13.19 11.99
CA GLY A 45 -16.60 11.82 11.54
C GLY A 45 -15.82 10.95 12.50
N ARG A 46 -15.60 9.73 12.05
CA ARG A 46 -14.81 8.70 12.71
C ARG A 46 -13.67 8.29 11.80
N LEU A 47 -12.45 8.31 12.33
CA LEU A 47 -11.27 7.81 11.65
C LEU A 47 -10.98 6.37 12.12
N LEU A 48 -10.90 5.46 11.16
CA LEU A 48 -10.58 4.05 11.35
C LEU A 48 -9.21 3.76 10.76
N ILE A 49 -8.32 3.20 11.57
CA ILE A 49 -6.96 2.86 11.18
C ILE A 49 -6.89 1.34 11.07
N SER A 50 -6.84 0.82 9.85
CA SER A 50 -6.60 -0.61 9.62
C SER A 50 -5.12 -0.89 9.37
N ASN A 51 -4.77 -2.16 9.22
CA ASN A 51 -3.43 -2.57 8.81
C ASN A 51 -3.10 -2.31 7.32
N LEU A 52 -4.05 -1.84 6.51
CA LEU A 52 -3.87 -1.59 5.06
C LEU A 52 -4.21 -0.16 4.62
N ARG A 53 -5.14 0.50 5.31
CA ARG A 53 -5.66 1.81 4.92
C ARG A 53 -6.15 2.61 6.12
N ILE A 54 -6.32 3.89 5.87
CA ILE A 54 -7.05 4.82 6.74
C ILE A 54 -8.43 5.00 6.12
N MET A 55 -9.47 4.85 6.91
CA MET A 55 -10.84 5.15 6.49
C MET A 55 -11.38 6.27 7.35
N TRP A 56 -12.15 7.16 6.76
CA TRP A 56 -12.93 8.16 7.48
C TRP A 56 -14.37 8.06 7.01
N HIS A 57 -15.34 8.19 7.90
CA HIS A 57 -16.72 8.38 7.50
C HIS A 57 -17.39 9.40 8.40
N SER A 58 -18.34 10.12 7.82
CA SER A 58 -19.23 11.01 8.58
C SER A 58 -20.04 10.22 9.61
N LEU A 59 -20.25 10.81 10.79
CA LEU A 59 -21.18 10.30 11.80
C LEU A 59 -22.62 10.70 11.49
N SER A 60 -22.82 11.80 10.76
CA SER A 60 -24.15 12.29 10.38
C SER A 60 -24.67 11.59 9.12
N LEU A 61 -23.80 11.39 8.12
CA LEU A 61 -24.14 10.79 6.82
C LEU A 61 -23.08 9.77 6.38
N PRO A 62 -23.13 8.50 6.83
CA PRO A 62 -22.08 7.50 6.55
C PRO A 62 -21.77 7.21 5.07
N ARG A 63 -22.68 7.58 4.15
CA ARG A 63 -22.43 7.57 2.70
C ARG A 63 -21.25 8.46 2.30
N ILE A 64 -21.00 9.52 3.05
CA ILE A 64 -19.86 10.41 2.88
C ILE A 64 -18.67 9.79 3.62
N ASN A 65 -17.73 9.26 2.86
CA ASN A 65 -16.59 8.56 3.44
C ASN A 65 -15.35 8.59 2.53
N LEU A 66 -14.21 8.25 3.11
CA LEU A 66 -12.90 8.23 2.49
C LEU A 66 -12.22 6.91 2.82
N SER A 67 -11.50 6.33 1.85
CA SER A 67 -10.63 5.17 2.02
C SER A 67 -9.29 5.48 1.37
N ILE A 68 -8.24 5.59 2.18
CA ILE A 68 -6.89 5.99 1.78
C ILE A 68 -5.93 4.82 2.01
N GLY A 69 -5.52 4.15 0.94
CA GLY A 69 -4.56 3.04 1.00
C GLY A 69 -3.14 3.50 1.36
N TYR A 70 -2.46 2.79 2.25
CA TYR A 70 -1.13 3.19 2.73
C TYR A 70 -0.07 3.26 1.62
N ASN A 71 -0.15 2.43 0.58
CA ASN A 71 0.79 2.46 -0.54
C ASN A 71 0.66 3.71 -1.41
N THR A 72 -0.42 4.49 -1.25
CA THR A 72 -0.62 5.76 -1.96
C THR A 72 -0.04 6.95 -1.22
N ILE A 73 0.30 6.81 0.06
CA ILE A 73 0.76 7.92 0.90
C ILE A 73 2.19 8.29 0.53
N ILE A 74 2.39 9.55 0.18
CA ILE A 74 3.71 10.16 -0.03
C ILE A 74 4.25 10.70 1.29
N ASN A 75 3.39 11.41 2.03
CA ASN A 75 3.77 12.07 3.27
C ASN A 75 2.62 12.03 4.28
N ILE A 76 2.97 11.84 5.55
CA ILE A 76 2.06 11.90 6.68
C ILE A 76 2.71 12.71 7.80
N SER A 77 2.02 13.75 8.27
CA SER A 77 2.56 14.64 9.30
C SER A 77 1.46 15.17 10.20
N THR A 78 1.82 15.52 11.43
CA THR A 78 0.91 16.18 12.36
C THR A 78 1.37 17.61 12.61
N LYS A 79 0.41 18.53 12.69
CA LYS A 79 0.64 19.93 13.03
C LYS A 79 -0.26 20.33 14.18
N ASN A 80 0.24 21.15 15.09
CA ASN A 80 -0.58 21.76 16.11
C ASN A 80 -1.14 23.07 15.54
N ILE A 81 -2.46 23.20 15.54
CA ILE A 81 -3.19 24.37 15.04
C ILE A 81 -4.02 24.98 16.17
N ASN A 82 -4.23 26.29 16.12
CA ASN A 82 -5.09 26.96 17.09
C ASN A 82 -6.54 26.81 16.63
N SER A 83 -7.40 26.25 17.49
CA SER A 83 -8.83 26.17 17.26
C SER A 83 -9.46 27.57 17.34
N MET A 84 -10.49 27.80 16.50
CA MET A 84 -11.33 29.00 16.53
C MET A 84 -11.98 29.24 17.89
N GLN A 85 -12.16 28.18 18.69
CA GLN A 85 -12.82 28.22 20.01
C GLN A 85 -11.83 28.46 21.17
N GLY A 86 -10.55 28.67 20.88
CA GLY A 86 -9.50 28.87 21.89
C GLY A 86 -8.95 27.55 22.42
N GLY A 87 -7.79 27.14 21.92
CA GLY A 87 -7.10 25.90 22.32
C GLY A 87 -6.17 25.42 21.21
N VAL A 88 -5.17 24.61 21.54
CA VAL A 88 -4.29 23.98 20.55
C VAL A 88 -4.85 22.60 20.25
N VAL A 89 -5.21 22.35 19.00
CA VAL A 89 -5.67 21.04 18.51
C VAL A 89 -4.66 20.47 17.51
N GLN A 90 -4.63 19.15 17.38
CA GLN A 90 -3.76 18.48 16.41
C GLN A 90 -4.51 18.26 15.10
N ALA A 91 -3.88 18.61 13.99
CA ALA A 91 -4.31 18.29 12.63
C ALA A 91 -3.35 17.30 11.98
N LEU A 92 -3.90 16.26 11.37
CA LEU A 92 -3.20 15.26 10.58
C LEU A 92 -3.28 15.66 9.10
N HIS A 93 -2.11 15.86 8.49
CA HIS A 93 -1.98 16.10 7.06
C HIS A 93 -1.50 14.82 6.37
N ILE A 94 -2.24 14.35 5.38
CA ILE A 94 -1.89 13.20 4.55
C ILE A 94 -1.82 13.65 3.10
N LEU A 95 -0.65 13.51 2.48
CA LEU A 95 -0.46 13.71 1.05
C LEU A 95 -0.35 12.35 0.37
N THR A 96 -1.14 12.13 -0.66
CA THR A 96 -1.16 10.89 -1.45
C THR A 96 -0.87 11.16 -2.92
N ALA A 97 -0.39 10.15 -3.63
CA ALA A 97 -0.36 10.10 -5.08
C ALA A 97 -1.11 8.87 -5.58
N PHE A 98 -2.11 9.09 -6.43
CA PHE A 98 -2.89 8.03 -7.04
C PHE A 98 -3.38 8.45 -8.43
N LYS A 99 -3.24 7.56 -9.42
CA LYS A 99 -3.60 7.81 -10.83
C LYS A 99 -3.08 9.16 -11.36
N ASN A 100 -1.80 9.45 -11.13
CA ASN A 100 -1.11 10.70 -11.50
C ASN A 100 -1.70 11.98 -10.89
N CYS A 101 -2.57 11.85 -9.89
CA CYS A 101 -3.13 12.97 -9.15
C CYS A 101 -2.54 12.98 -7.73
N ARG A 102 -2.40 14.16 -7.16
CA ARG A 102 -2.03 14.34 -5.75
C ARG A 102 -3.23 14.83 -4.96
N TYR A 103 -3.50 14.14 -3.86
CA TYR A 103 -4.58 14.49 -2.95
C TYR A 103 -4.02 14.81 -1.57
N GLU A 104 -4.49 15.90 -0.98
CA GLU A 104 -4.22 16.29 0.40
C GLU A 104 -5.49 16.13 1.24
N PHE A 105 -5.35 15.41 2.35
CA PHE A 105 -6.37 15.22 3.37
C PHE A 105 -5.93 15.91 4.66
N ILE A 106 -6.87 16.59 5.31
CA ILE A 106 -6.62 17.27 6.59
C ILE A 106 -7.67 16.82 7.59
N PHE A 107 -7.25 16.07 8.59
CA PHE A 107 -8.12 15.60 9.67
C PHE A 107 -7.82 16.33 10.97
N THR A 108 -8.82 16.95 11.58
CA THR A 108 -8.66 17.69 12.84
C THR A 108 -9.37 16.98 13.97
N ASN A 109 -8.67 16.77 15.08
CA ASN A 109 -9.31 16.25 16.29
C ASN A 109 -9.98 17.40 17.05
N LEU A 110 -11.32 17.40 17.08
CA LEU A 110 -12.10 18.43 17.77
C LEU A 110 -12.17 18.21 19.29
N ASN A 111 -11.80 17.03 19.78
CA ASN A 111 -11.80 16.73 21.20
C ASN A 111 -10.51 17.25 21.86
N ILE A 112 -10.58 18.48 22.40
CA ILE A 112 -9.48 19.15 23.12
C ILE A 112 -9.03 18.35 24.36
N LYS A 113 -9.86 17.46 24.90
CA LYS A 113 -9.55 16.62 26.06
C LYS A 113 -8.94 15.27 25.69
N SER A 114 -8.92 14.92 24.40
CA SER A 114 -8.40 13.64 23.95
C SER A 114 -6.87 13.61 24.07
N THR A 115 -6.36 12.63 24.81
CA THR A 115 -4.93 12.28 24.81
C THR A 115 -4.56 11.34 23.66
N ARG A 116 -5.55 10.84 22.90
CA ARG A 116 -5.31 10.02 21.71
C ARG A 116 -4.95 10.91 20.53
N HIS A 117 -3.64 11.06 20.36
CA HIS A 117 -3.05 11.70 19.19
C HIS A 117 -3.08 10.79 17.96
N PHE A 118 -2.79 11.34 16.78
CA PHE A 118 -2.63 10.56 15.53
C PHE A 118 -1.34 9.71 15.50
N THR A 119 -0.79 9.34 16.66
CA THR A 119 0.43 8.53 16.80
C THR A 119 0.24 7.13 16.23
N SER A 120 -0.96 6.55 16.39
CA SER A 120 -1.31 5.26 15.80
C SER A 120 -1.26 5.29 14.28
N VAL A 121 -1.84 6.32 13.67
CA VAL A 121 -1.82 6.50 12.20
C VAL A 121 -0.38 6.48 11.67
N ILE A 122 0.51 7.26 12.30
CA ILE A 122 1.92 7.34 11.91
C ILE A 122 2.64 6.00 12.17
N GLY A 123 2.39 5.38 13.33
CA GLY A 123 3.01 4.12 13.74
C GLY A 123 2.65 2.97 12.81
N VAL A 124 1.36 2.81 12.49
CA VAL A 124 0.85 1.80 11.57
C VAL A 124 1.36 2.03 10.15
N HIS A 125 1.36 3.27 9.65
CA HIS A 125 1.93 3.58 8.33
C HIS A 125 3.43 3.24 8.23
N ARG A 126 4.21 3.48 9.30
CA ARG A 126 5.62 3.07 9.38
C ARG A 126 5.75 1.54 9.38
N ALA A 127 4.94 0.84 10.16
CA ALA A 127 4.91 -0.62 10.19
C ALA A 127 4.59 -1.20 8.80
N TYR A 128 3.58 -0.65 8.12
CA TYR A 128 3.22 -0.98 6.74
C TYR A 128 4.40 -0.78 5.78
N SER A 129 5.06 0.37 5.84
CA SER A 129 6.19 0.71 4.96
C SER A 129 7.40 -0.22 5.17
N SER A 130 7.67 -0.62 6.41
CA SER A 130 8.81 -1.48 6.75
C SER A 130 8.64 -2.94 6.35
N THR A 131 7.40 -3.40 6.11
CA THR A 131 7.06 -4.82 5.88
C THR A 131 6.65 -5.10 4.43
N ARG A 132 7.00 -4.21 3.50
CA ARG A 132 6.69 -4.34 2.05
C ARG A 132 7.06 -5.70 1.46
N MET A 133 8.11 -6.36 1.95
CA MET A 133 8.54 -7.67 1.45
C MET A 133 7.53 -8.81 1.64
N TYR A 134 6.51 -8.63 2.50
CA TYR A 134 5.36 -9.55 2.58
C TYR A 134 4.42 -9.44 1.39
N ARG A 135 4.47 -8.32 0.65
CA ARG A 135 3.44 -7.91 -0.31
C ARG A 135 4.02 -7.60 -1.69
N GLU A 136 5.32 -7.33 -1.79
CA GLU A 136 6.00 -6.92 -3.01
C GLU A 136 7.04 -7.96 -3.45
N ILE A 137 7.09 -8.23 -4.75
CA ILE A 137 8.15 -9.03 -5.35
C ILE A 137 9.48 -8.29 -5.19
N LYS A 138 10.55 -9.01 -4.83
CA LYS A 138 11.89 -8.47 -4.78
C LYS A 138 12.86 -9.31 -5.60
N LEU A 139 13.52 -8.66 -6.55
CA LEU A 139 14.69 -9.18 -7.25
C LEU A 139 15.96 -8.65 -6.58
N ARG A 140 16.98 -9.50 -6.44
CA ARG A 140 18.29 -9.13 -5.89
C ARG A 140 18.19 -8.44 -4.52
N GLY A 141 17.40 -9.03 -3.62
CA GLY A 141 17.22 -8.50 -2.26
C GLY A 141 18.26 -9.01 -1.27
N GLY A 142 18.49 -8.24 -0.20
CA GLY A 142 19.40 -8.58 0.90
C GLY A 142 18.73 -9.43 1.99
N PHE A 143 18.05 -10.52 1.62
CA PHE A 143 17.34 -11.41 2.56
C PHE A 143 18.01 -12.78 2.70
N ILE A 144 19.24 -12.93 2.21
CA ILE A 144 20.05 -14.15 2.34
C ILE A 144 21.30 -13.84 3.15
N GLN A 145 21.50 -14.55 4.25
CA GLN A 145 22.66 -14.45 5.12
C GLN A 145 23.22 -15.85 5.37
N ASP A 146 24.52 -16.04 5.21
CA ASP A 146 25.20 -17.34 5.41
C ASP A 146 24.54 -18.53 4.69
N LYS A 147 24.12 -18.29 3.43
CA LYS A 147 23.39 -19.26 2.58
C LYS A 147 22.05 -19.73 3.16
N ARG A 148 21.44 -18.94 4.04
CA ARG A 148 20.12 -19.18 4.63
C ARG A 148 19.22 -17.97 4.41
N LEU A 149 17.92 -18.23 4.34
CA LEU A 149 16.90 -17.20 4.29
C LEU A 149 16.79 -16.52 5.65
N THR A 150 16.90 -15.20 5.69
CA THR A 150 16.52 -14.40 6.86
C THR A 150 15.00 -14.24 6.84
N THR A 151 14.32 -14.86 7.80
CA THR A 151 12.85 -14.84 7.90
C THR A 151 12.35 -13.53 8.51
N PHE A 152 11.19 -13.09 8.06
CA PHE A 152 10.43 -12.03 8.73
C PHE A 152 9.73 -12.53 10.01
N PRO A 153 9.24 -11.64 10.90
CA PRO A 153 8.66 -12.03 12.19
C PRO A 153 7.53 -13.08 12.10
N LEU A 154 6.61 -12.89 11.14
CA LEU A 154 5.49 -13.81 10.87
C LEU A 154 5.80 -14.87 9.79
N GLU A 155 7.05 -14.97 9.34
CA GLU A 155 7.46 -15.90 8.29
C GLU A 155 7.99 -17.21 8.87
N ILE A 156 7.42 -18.32 8.43
CA ILE A 156 7.79 -19.68 8.82
C ILE A 156 8.21 -20.44 7.57
N VAL A 157 9.41 -21.02 7.60
CA VAL A 157 9.90 -21.87 6.51
C VAL A 157 9.21 -23.23 6.56
N ASN A 158 8.54 -23.60 5.47
CA ASN A 158 7.88 -24.89 5.30
C ASN A 158 8.85 -25.93 4.72
N SER A 159 9.55 -25.59 3.65
CA SER A 159 10.47 -26.50 2.98
C SER A 159 11.65 -25.76 2.33
N THR A 160 12.75 -26.49 2.14
CA THR A 160 13.94 -26.01 1.44
C THR A 160 14.40 -27.11 0.48
N THR A 161 14.44 -26.77 -0.80
CA THR A 161 14.79 -27.67 -1.91
C THR A 161 16.07 -27.15 -2.59
N PRO A 162 17.24 -27.76 -2.33
CA PRO A 162 18.48 -27.41 -3.03
C PRO A 162 18.50 -27.98 -4.45
N GLY A 163 19.42 -27.48 -5.29
CA GLY A 163 19.63 -27.99 -6.65
C GLY A 163 18.56 -27.57 -7.66
N VAL A 164 17.80 -26.51 -7.36
CA VAL A 164 16.75 -25.98 -8.24
C VAL A 164 17.37 -25.01 -9.22
N TRP A 165 17.19 -25.30 -10.50
CA TRP A 165 17.70 -24.49 -11.59
C TRP A 165 16.75 -23.36 -11.91
N ASN A 166 17.23 -22.12 -11.90
CA ASN A 166 16.54 -20.99 -12.50
C ASN A 166 16.83 -20.95 -14.01
N LEU A 167 15.78 -20.82 -14.81
CA LEU A 167 15.82 -20.85 -16.27
C LEU A 167 15.65 -19.46 -16.92
N SER A 168 15.80 -18.37 -16.17
CA SER A 168 15.68 -17.01 -16.71
C SER A 168 16.94 -16.55 -17.46
N THR A 169 18.04 -17.31 -17.40
CA THR A 169 19.30 -17.06 -18.12
C THR A 169 19.62 -18.22 -19.05
N GLU A 170 20.36 -17.97 -20.13
CA GLU A 170 20.68 -18.99 -21.15
C GLU A 170 21.47 -20.19 -20.59
N GLN A 171 22.38 -19.93 -19.66
CA GLN A 171 23.23 -20.96 -19.03
C GLN A 171 22.53 -21.66 -17.86
N GLY A 172 21.44 -21.08 -17.34
CA GLY A 172 20.78 -21.51 -16.11
C GLY A 172 21.66 -21.31 -14.87
N ASN A 173 21.04 -21.11 -13.70
CA ASN A 173 21.77 -21.03 -12.44
C ASN A 173 21.21 -22.05 -11.46
N VAL A 174 22.10 -22.83 -10.83
CA VAL A 174 21.72 -23.71 -9.72
C VAL A 174 21.59 -22.90 -8.46
N GLY A 175 20.52 -23.18 -7.70
CA GLY A 175 20.27 -22.53 -6.44
C GLY A 175 19.41 -23.35 -5.51
N THR A 176 19.02 -22.69 -4.43
CA THR A 176 18.15 -23.24 -3.40
C THR A 176 16.80 -22.54 -3.46
N PHE A 177 15.74 -23.34 -3.46
CA PHE A 177 14.35 -22.88 -3.45
C PHE A 177 13.75 -23.09 -2.05
N VAL A 178 13.22 -22.04 -1.45
CA VAL A 178 12.63 -22.03 -0.12
C VAL A 178 11.16 -21.68 -0.24
N VAL A 179 10.30 -22.48 0.40
CA VAL A 179 8.87 -22.25 0.50
C VAL A 179 8.55 -21.83 1.93
N THR A 180 7.86 -20.71 2.09
CA THR A 180 7.40 -20.22 3.40
C THR A 180 5.88 -20.04 3.40
N ASN A 181 5.32 -19.72 4.55
CA ASN A 181 3.88 -19.47 4.69
C ASN A 181 3.39 -18.19 3.98
N VAL A 182 4.29 -17.27 3.59
CA VAL A 182 3.91 -15.98 2.99
C VAL A 182 4.49 -15.75 1.58
N ARG A 183 5.56 -16.45 1.21
CA ARG A 183 6.24 -16.27 -0.08
C ARG A 183 7.04 -17.50 -0.49
N VAL A 184 7.51 -17.48 -1.72
CA VAL A 184 8.58 -18.37 -2.18
C VAL A 184 9.84 -17.57 -2.46
N VAL A 185 11.00 -18.16 -2.17
CA VAL A 185 12.30 -17.55 -2.39
C VAL A 185 13.19 -18.50 -3.17
N TRP A 186 13.93 -17.99 -4.13
CA TRP A 186 15.02 -18.72 -4.76
C TRP A 186 16.29 -17.87 -4.77
N PHE A 187 17.44 -18.47 -4.48
CA PHE A 187 18.74 -17.82 -4.57
C PHE A 187 19.79 -18.76 -5.15
N ALA A 188 20.70 -18.21 -5.97
CA ALA A 188 21.77 -19.00 -6.58
C ALA A 188 22.86 -19.37 -5.56
N ASP A 189 23.36 -20.60 -5.63
CA ASP A 189 24.34 -21.12 -4.65
C ASP A 189 25.73 -20.47 -4.80
N MET A 190 26.09 -20.09 -6.03
CA MET A 190 27.38 -19.43 -6.33
C MET A 190 27.36 -17.93 -6.06
N ASN A 191 26.20 -17.28 -6.23
CA ASN A 191 26.05 -15.86 -6.02
C ASN A 191 24.69 -15.56 -5.38
N ASN A 192 24.69 -15.46 -4.04
CA ASN A 192 23.48 -15.20 -3.26
C ASN A 192 22.79 -13.88 -3.62
N GLN A 193 23.46 -12.92 -4.27
CA GLN A 193 22.82 -11.67 -4.74
C GLN A 193 21.91 -11.91 -5.95
N PHE A 194 22.08 -13.03 -6.66
CA PHE A 194 21.16 -13.46 -7.69
C PHE A 194 20.04 -14.28 -7.04
N ASN A 195 19.00 -13.57 -6.61
CA ASN A 195 17.87 -14.12 -5.90
C ASN A 195 16.54 -13.45 -6.29
N VAL A 196 15.45 -14.12 -5.96
CA VAL A 196 14.08 -13.63 -6.12
C VAL A 196 13.25 -14.06 -4.92
N SER A 197 12.43 -13.13 -4.42
CA SER A 197 11.40 -13.33 -3.41
C SER A 197 10.06 -12.98 -4.02
N LEU A 198 9.15 -13.95 -4.12
CA LEU A 198 7.81 -13.79 -4.69
C LEU A 198 6.73 -14.12 -3.65
N PRO A 199 6.08 -13.09 -3.06
CA PRO A 199 4.96 -13.29 -2.16
C PRO A 199 3.74 -13.93 -2.83
N TYR A 200 2.97 -14.70 -2.06
CA TYR A 200 1.74 -15.30 -2.57
C TYR A 200 0.70 -14.26 -2.98
N LEU A 201 0.68 -13.11 -2.30
CA LEU A 201 -0.23 -12.00 -2.58
C LEU A 201 -0.17 -11.51 -4.03
N VAL A 202 1.03 -11.46 -4.62
CA VAL A 202 1.25 -10.98 -5.99
C VAL A 202 1.49 -12.12 -6.98
N MET A 203 1.31 -13.37 -6.55
CA MET A 203 1.43 -14.54 -7.40
C MET A 203 0.10 -14.78 -8.11
N THR A 204 0.11 -14.78 -9.44
CA THR A 204 -1.07 -14.97 -10.30
C THR A 204 -1.29 -16.44 -10.61
N SER A 205 -0.24 -17.18 -10.95
CA SER A 205 -0.36 -18.60 -11.32
C SER A 205 0.87 -19.43 -10.97
N VAL A 206 0.64 -20.73 -10.77
CA VAL A 206 1.63 -21.75 -10.41
C VAL A 206 1.35 -22.97 -11.27
N ASN A 207 2.16 -23.19 -12.30
CA ASN A 207 1.91 -24.23 -13.30
C ASN A 207 3.16 -25.05 -13.58
N ILE A 208 2.98 -26.30 -14.00
CA ILE A 208 4.06 -27.06 -14.64
C ILE A 208 3.87 -26.95 -16.15
N ARG A 209 4.91 -26.53 -16.88
CA ARG A 209 4.90 -26.43 -18.34
C ARG A 209 6.10 -27.15 -18.93
N SER A 210 5.93 -27.69 -20.14
CA SER A 210 7.05 -28.22 -20.92
C SER A 210 7.93 -27.08 -21.44
N SER A 211 9.24 -27.23 -21.32
CA SER A 211 10.24 -26.31 -21.85
C SER A 211 11.32 -27.07 -22.63
N LYS A 212 12.24 -26.34 -23.28
CA LYS A 212 13.43 -26.93 -23.93
C LYS A 212 14.31 -27.75 -22.97
N PHE A 213 14.16 -27.53 -21.66
CA PHE A 213 14.90 -28.20 -20.60
C PHE A 213 14.09 -29.28 -19.87
N GLY A 214 12.92 -29.65 -20.39
CA GLY A 214 11.99 -30.58 -19.76
C GLY A 214 10.87 -29.89 -18.97
N PRO A 215 10.15 -30.62 -18.11
CA PRO A 215 9.09 -30.08 -17.25
C PRO A 215 9.64 -29.02 -16.28
N THR A 216 8.97 -27.87 -16.23
CA THR A 216 9.41 -26.67 -15.52
C THR A 216 8.28 -26.12 -14.66
N LEU A 217 8.57 -25.78 -13.40
CA LEU A 217 7.69 -24.98 -12.55
C LEU A 217 7.72 -23.53 -13.04
N VAL A 218 6.57 -23.01 -13.42
CA VAL A 218 6.38 -21.64 -13.91
C VAL A 218 5.54 -20.88 -12.90
N LEU A 219 6.12 -19.85 -12.31
CA LEU A 219 5.45 -18.90 -11.42
C LEU A 219 5.26 -17.57 -12.15
N VAL A 220 4.07 -17.01 -12.08
CA VAL A 220 3.74 -15.73 -12.73
C VAL A 220 3.31 -14.72 -11.68
N SER A 221 3.88 -13.52 -11.68
CA SER A 221 3.44 -12.43 -10.81
C SER A 221 2.30 -11.62 -11.45
N SER A 222 1.63 -10.77 -10.67
CA SER A 222 0.64 -9.82 -11.20
C SER A 222 1.28 -8.78 -12.11
N GLU A 223 0.50 -8.21 -13.03
CA GLU A 223 0.93 -7.13 -13.91
C GLU A 223 1.33 -5.88 -13.12
N SER A 224 0.61 -5.57 -12.04
CA SER A 224 0.93 -4.46 -11.13
C SER A 224 2.28 -4.61 -10.44
N SER A 225 2.80 -5.84 -10.36
CA SER A 225 4.13 -6.16 -9.81
C SER A 225 5.15 -6.47 -10.89
N GLY A 226 4.89 -6.11 -12.16
CA GLY A 226 5.83 -6.23 -13.28
C GLY A 226 5.62 -7.45 -14.20
N GLY A 227 4.62 -8.31 -13.93
CA GLY A 227 4.25 -9.42 -14.83
C GLY A 227 5.37 -10.44 -15.06
N TYR A 228 6.21 -10.70 -14.06
CA TYR A 228 7.34 -11.61 -14.17
C TYR A 228 6.90 -13.05 -14.41
N VAL A 229 7.61 -13.73 -15.31
CA VAL A 229 7.47 -15.17 -15.56
C VAL A 229 8.76 -15.87 -15.12
N LEU A 230 8.69 -16.61 -14.02
CA LEU A 230 9.83 -17.28 -13.39
C LEU A 230 9.77 -18.78 -13.66
N GLY A 231 10.78 -19.32 -14.34
CA GLY A 231 10.89 -20.75 -14.66
C GLY A 231 11.94 -21.46 -13.80
N PHE A 232 11.54 -22.55 -13.17
CA PHE A 232 12.40 -23.39 -12.33
C PHE A 232 12.36 -24.85 -12.75
N ARG A 233 13.52 -25.44 -13.00
CA ARG A 233 13.66 -26.89 -13.20
C ARG A 233 14.08 -27.56 -11.89
N VAL A 234 13.39 -28.65 -11.57
CA VAL A 234 13.60 -29.41 -10.33
C VAL A 234 13.73 -30.89 -10.69
N ASP A 235 14.84 -31.50 -10.27
CA ASP A 235 15.12 -32.92 -10.49
C ASP A 235 15.17 -33.67 -9.14
N PRO A 236 14.64 -34.90 -9.05
CA PRO A 236 13.86 -35.60 -10.07
C PRO A 236 12.41 -35.08 -10.16
N LEU A 237 11.68 -35.49 -11.20
CA LEU A 237 10.32 -35.03 -11.51
C LEU A 237 9.32 -35.16 -10.34
N GLN A 238 9.49 -36.18 -9.48
CA GLN A 238 8.65 -36.33 -8.28
C GLN A 238 8.76 -35.12 -7.33
N LYS A 239 9.97 -34.56 -7.15
CA LYS A 239 10.18 -33.35 -6.34
C LYS A 239 9.51 -32.12 -6.95
N LEU A 240 9.52 -32.01 -8.29
CA LEU A 240 8.80 -30.94 -8.99
C LEU A 240 7.30 -30.97 -8.65
N HIS A 241 6.68 -32.15 -8.69
CA HIS A 241 5.26 -32.29 -8.38
C HIS A 241 4.94 -32.04 -6.91
N ILE A 242 5.81 -32.47 -5.98
CA ILE A 242 5.67 -32.18 -4.55
C ILE A 242 5.74 -30.67 -4.30
N LEU A 243 6.75 -30.00 -4.87
CA LEU A 243 6.94 -28.56 -4.73
C LEU A 243 5.76 -27.78 -5.32
N HIS A 244 5.28 -28.16 -6.51
CA HIS A 244 4.12 -27.55 -7.15
C HIS A 244 2.86 -27.68 -6.28
N LYS A 245 2.61 -28.86 -5.72
CA LYS A 245 1.47 -29.12 -4.82
C LYS A 245 1.60 -28.28 -3.55
N GLU A 246 2.77 -28.25 -2.92
CA GLU A 246 3.03 -27.48 -1.70
C GLU A 246 2.74 -25.99 -1.91
N ILE A 247 3.32 -25.38 -2.95
CA ILE A 247 3.12 -23.96 -3.27
C ILE A 247 1.64 -23.68 -3.55
N THR A 248 0.96 -24.55 -4.28
CA THR A 248 -0.47 -24.38 -4.61
C THR A 248 -1.35 -24.47 -3.36
N THR A 249 -1.07 -25.40 -2.45
CA THR A 249 -1.79 -25.55 -1.18
C THR A 249 -1.55 -24.36 -0.26
N LEU A 250 -0.30 -23.91 -0.09
CA LEU A 250 0.03 -22.77 0.76
C LEU A 250 -0.55 -21.47 0.22
N ARG A 251 -0.50 -21.24 -1.10
CA ARG A 251 -1.16 -20.10 -1.73
C ARG A 251 -2.67 -20.11 -1.46
N SER A 252 -3.33 -21.25 -1.64
CA SER A 252 -4.76 -21.37 -1.35
C SER A 252 -5.11 -21.15 0.13
N ALA A 253 -4.23 -21.53 1.05
CA ALA A 253 -4.38 -21.24 2.47
C ALA A 253 -4.18 -19.75 2.76
N PHE A 254 -3.14 -19.14 2.19
CA PHE A 254 -2.84 -17.70 2.29
C PHE A 254 -4.02 -16.85 1.78
N ASP A 255 -4.64 -17.25 0.68
CA ASP A 255 -5.80 -16.56 0.09
C ASP A 255 -7.01 -16.46 1.03
N LYS A 256 -7.17 -17.42 1.95
CA LYS A 256 -8.25 -17.42 2.95
C LYS A 256 -7.94 -16.53 4.16
N SER A 257 -6.68 -16.42 4.54
CA SER A 257 -6.22 -15.63 5.68
C SER A 257 -4.88 -14.96 5.36
N PRO A 258 -4.88 -13.88 4.54
CA PRO A 258 -3.65 -13.25 4.10
C PRO A 258 -2.88 -12.63 5.26
N ILE A 259 -1.56 -12.85 5.27
CA ILE A 259 -0.64 -12.20 6.22
C ILE A 259 0.04 -11.04 5.51
N PHE A 260 -0.28 -9.82 5.92
CA PHE A 260 0.30 -8.61 5.32
C PHE A 260 1.61 -8.16 5.98
N GLY A 261 1.98 -8.74 7.13
CA GLY A 261 3.20 -8.40 7.86
C GLY A 261 3.12 -7.12 8.70
N VAL A 262 1.95 -6.47 8.77
CA VAL A 262 1.78 -5.22 9.50
C VAL A 262 1.35 -5.51 10.92
N GLU A 263 2.30 -5.44 11.84
CA GLU A 263 2.09 -5.60 13.27
C GLU A 263 2.26 -4.24 13.97
N TYR A 264 1.32 -3.90 14.84
CA TYR A 264 1.38 -2.69 15.65
C TYR A 264 0.73 -2.94 17.00
N THR A 265 1.49 -2.69 18.07
CA THR A 265 1.02 -2.74 19.45
C THR A 265 1.10 -1.35 20.05
N PHE A 266 0.00 -0.89 20.65
CA PHE A 266 -0.03 0.37 21.38
C PHE A 266 0.75 0.22 22.69
N GLU A 267 1.72 1.10 22.93
CA GLU A 267 2.42 1.14 24.21
C GLU A 267 1.60 1.84 25.31
N HIS A 268 0.50 2.50 24.96
CA HIS A 268 -0.41 3.20 25.88
C HIS A 268 -1.86 2.88 25.54
N GLU A 269 -2.52 2.03 26.33
CA GLU A 269 -3.98 1.86 26.28
C GLU A 269 -4.64 3.17 26.75
N GLY A 270 -4.86 4.10 25.82
CA GLY A 270 -5.73 5.25 26.07
C GLY A 270 -7.14 4.76 26.36
N ILE A 271 -7.82 5.43 27.29
CA ILE A 271 -9.21 5.16 27.70
C ILE A 271 -10.05 4.83 26.46
N VAL A 272 -10.68 3.66 26.45
CA VAL A 272 -11.63 3.25 25.40
C VAL A 272 -12.79 4.22 25.47
N GLU A 273 -12.94 5.08 24.47
CA GLU A 273 -14.13 5.94 24.37
C GLU A 273 -15.37 5.03 24.22
N PRO A 274 -16.45 5.27 24.98
CA PRO A 274 -17.65 4.44 24.89
C PRO A 274 -18.20 4.50 23.47
N ASP A 275 -18.60 3.35 22.93
CA ASP A 275 -19.25 3.26 21.62
C ASP A 275 -20.42 4.25 21.56
N LEU A 276 -20.26 5.31 20.76
CA LEU A 276 -21.38 6.13 20.34
C LEU A 276 -22.27 5.23 19.49
N LYS A 277 -23.46 4.90 20.02
CA LYS A 277 -24.45 4.09 19.31
C LYS A 277 -24.75 4.73 17.96
N GLU A 278 -24.45 4.01 16.88
CA GLU A 278 -24.90 4.36 15.55
C GLU A 278 -26.43 4.46 15.59
N SER A 279 -26.96 5.66 15.34
CA SER A 279 -28.38 5.80 15.06
C SER A 279 -28.65 5.07 13.74
N ASP A 280 -29.62 4.16 13.71
CA ASP A 280 -30.15 3.57 12.48
C ASP A 280 -30.76 4.68 11.59
N SER A 281 -29.91 5.41 10.87
CA SER A 281 -30.31 6.36 9.85
C SER A 281 -30.70 5.55 8.62
N LYS A 282 -32.02 5.35 8.44
CA LYS A 282 -32.57 4.88 7.17
C LYS A 282 -32.08 5.81 6.07
N GLU A 283 -31.28 5.28 5.14
CA GLU A 283 -30.81 5.99 3.95
C GLU A 283 -32.02 6.56 3.18
N ILE A 284 -32.18 7.88 3.21
CA ILE A 284 -33.02 8.58 2.25
C ILE A 284 -32.10 8.88 1.06
N GLN A 285 -32.43 8.33 -0.10
CA GLN A 285 -31.77 8.66 -1.37
C GLN A 285 -32.07 10.13 -1.72
N GLU A 286 -31.23 11.04 -1.23
CA GLU A 286 -31.14 12.38 -1.78
C GLU A 286 -30.08 12.41 -2.88
N ASN A 287 -30.46 13.04 -3.99
CA ASN A 287 -29.87 13.03 -5.34
C ASN A 287 -28.32 12.86 -5.39
N GLU A 288 -27.86 11.98 -6.27
CA GLU A 288 -26.43 11.68 -6.53
C GLU A 288 -25.64 12.90 -7.06
N ASP A 289 -26.32 13.95 -7.52
CA ASP A 289 -25.72 15.07 -8.25
C ASP A 289 -24.94 16.06 -7.35
N GLU A 290 -25.21 16.15 -6.05
CA GLU A 290 -24.48 17.08 -5.15
C GLU A 290 -23.14 16.53 -4.61
N ILE A 291 -22.94 15.20 -4.63
CA ILE A 291 -21.76 14.53 -4.05
C ILE A 291 -20.52 14.68 -4.95
N SER A 292 -20.72 14.81 -6.26
CA SER A 292 -19.65 14.82 -7.28
C SER A 292 -18.68 16.02 -7.18
N ASN A 293 -19.05 17.10 -6.49
CA ASN A 293 -18.25 18.33 -6.43
C ASN A 293 -17.19 18.37 -5.30
N VAL A 294 -17.20 17.43 -4.35
CA VAL A 294 -16.29 17.45 -3.19
C VAL A 294 -14.88 16.96 -3.54
N PHE A 295 -14.75 16.08 -4.55
CA PHE A 295 -13.47 15.54 -5.01
C PHE A 295 -12.45 16.63 -5.38
N GLY A 296 -12.92 17.73 -5.99
CA GLY A 296 -12.08 18.85 -6.41
C GLY A 296 -11.33 19.52 -5.26
N LEU A 297 -11.87 19.47 -4.03
CA LEU A 297 -11.31 20.16 -2.87
C LEU A 297 -10.02 19.50 -2.34
N TYR A 298 -9.81 18.22 -2.63
CA TYR A 298 -8.65 17.46 -2.16
C TYR A 298 -7.43 17.60 -3.07
N PHE A 299 -7.56 18.15 -4.27
CA PHE A 299 -6.43 18.29 -5.19
C PHE A 299 -5.43 19.34 -4.68
N THR A 300 -4.14 19.00 -4.71
CA THR A 300 -3.07 19.95 -4.36
C THR A 300 -2.52 20.70 -5.56
N ASP A 301 -2.64 20.12 -6.75
CA ASP A 301 -2.10 20.66 -7.99
C ASP A 301 -3.23 20.98 -8.98
N ASP A 302 -3.09 22.12 -9.64
CA ASP A 302 -4.01 22.71 -10.59
C ASP A 302 -4.02 21.91 -11.90
N ASN A 303 -4.64 20.71 -11.90
CA ASN A 303 -4.89 19.83 -13.06
C ASN A 303 -3.72 19.55 -14.03
N SER A 304 -2.47 19.87 -13.68
CA SER A 304 -1.36 19.69 -14.59
C SER A 304 -0.94 18.22 -14.56
N ILE A 305 -1.35 17.49 -15.59
CA ILE A 305 -0.62 16.32 -16.05
C ILE A 305 0.87 16.70 -15.99
N GLN A 306 1.63 16.00 -15.15
CA GLN A 306 3.07 16.23 -14.99
C GLN A 306 3.70 16.20 -16.39
N ARG A 307 4.25 17.32 -16.82
CA ARG A 307 4.76 17.43 -18.19
C ARG A 307 6.04 16.64 -18.30
N LYS A 308 6.35 16.19 -19.52
CA LYS A 308 7.55 15.41 -19.76
C LYS A 308 8.78 16.25 -19.35
N PRO A 309 9.68 15.73 -18.50
CA PRO A 309 10.89 16.44 -18.16
C PRO A 309 11.84 16.46 -19.37
N GLU A 310 12.41 17.62 -19.65
CA GLU A 310 13.42 17.82 -20.69
C GLU A 310 14.70 18.39 -20.08
N VAL A 311 15.83 18.18 -20.76
CA VAL A 311 17.10 18.76 -20.31
C VAL A 311 17.06 20.25 -20.58
N CYS A 312 16.98 21.05 -19.53
CA CYS A 312 17.04 22.49 -19.62
C CYS A 312 18.51 22.95 -19.71
N PRO A 313 18.97 23.49 -20.85
CA PRO A 313 20.37 23.90 -21.00
C PRO A 313 20.75 25.05 -20.08
N HIS A 314 19.78 25.91 -19.74
CA HIS A 314 19.97 27.07 -18.87
C HIS A 314 20.24 26.67 -17.41
N LEU A 315 19.55 25.63 -16.92
CA LEU A 315 19.72 25.12 -15.56
C LEU A 315 20.77 24.01 -15.48
N GLY A 316 21.08 23.33 -16.60
CA GLY A 316 21.87 22.10 -16.59
C GLY A 316 21.15 20.93 -15.89
N LEU A 317 19.83 21.00 -15.76
CA LEU A 317 18.98 20.05 -15.03
C LEU A 317 17.85 19.52 -15.91
N ALA A 318 17.31 18.35 -15.56
CA ALA A 318 16.04 17.89 -16.10
C ALA A 318 14.91 18.68 -15.43
N ALA A 319 14.14 19.43 -16.22
CA ALA A 319 13.03 20.24 -15.74
C ALA A 319 11.84 20.14 -16.71
N GLU A 320 10.62 20.39 -16.24
CA GLU A 320 9.50 20.56 -17.15
C GLU A 320 9.66 21.86 -17.96
N GLU A 321 9.22 21.85 -19.22
CA GLU A 321 9.14 23.08 -19.98
C GLU A 321 8.15 24.06 -19.33
N PRO A 322 8.47 25.37 -19.26
CA PRO A 322 7.50 26.39 -18.89
C PRO A 322 6.21 26.30 -19.72
N LYS A 323 5.08 26.73 -19.16
CA LYS A 323 3.81 26.81 -19.93
C LYS A 323 4.00 27.76 -21.13
N GLU A 324 3.25 27.52 -22.22
CA GLU A 324 3.27 28.40 -23.38
C GLU A 324 3.09 29.86 -22.95
N GLY A 325 3.99 30.74 -23.40
CA GLY A 325 4.00 32.15 -23.02
C GLY A 325 4.78 32.50 -21.74
N SER A 326 5.37 31.52 -21.05
CA SER A 326 6.28 31.75 -19.90
C SER A 326 7.71 31.32 -20.24
N SER A 327 8.71 32.01 -19.69
CA SER A 327 10.11 31.58 -19.71
C SER A 327 10.59 31.24 -18.30
N LEU A 328 11.68 30.50 -18.16
CA LEU A 328 12.27 30.23 -16.84
C LEU A 328 12.67 31.52 -16.12
N GLN A 329 13.14 32.51 -16.86
CA GLN A 329 13.50 33.82 -16.32
C GLN A 329 12.25 34.57 -15.82
N SER A 330 11.16 34.58 -16.59
CA SER A 330 9.91 35.23 -16.16
C SER A 330 9.24 34.54 -14.97
N LEU A 331 9.48 33.24 -14.79
CA LEU A 331 9.01 32.49 -13.61
C LEU A 331 9.86 32.75 -12.37
N TRP A 332 11.13 33.13 -12.56
CA TRP A 332 12.08 33.39 -11.47
C TRP A 332 12.06 34.86 -11.01
N GLU A 333 11.87 35.79 -11.94
CA GLU A 333 11.85 37.22 -11.66
C GLU A 333 10.53 37.66 -11.03
N LEU A 334 10.61 38.32 -9.88
CA LEU A 334 9.46 38.86 -9.14
C LEU A 334 8.89 40.16 -9.74
N LEU A 335 9.66 40.85 -10.59
CA LEU A 335 9.31 42.12 -11.21
C LEU A 335 9.62 42.04 -12.70
N PRO A 336 8.75 42.54 -13.60
CA PRO A 336 9.08 42.62 -15.01
C PRO A 336 10.29 43.53 -15.18
N THR A 337 11.34 43.03 -15.83
CA THR A 337 12.48 43.86 -16.24
C THR A 337 11.96 44.96 -17.17
N THR A 338 12.10 46.22 -16.73
CA THR A 338 11.75 47.44 -17.48
C THR A 338 12.48 47.56 -18.81
#